data_AF-A0A7S4VJB1-F1
#
_entry.id   AF-A0A7S4VJB1-F1
#
_cell.length_a   1.000
_cell.length_b   1.000
_cell.length_c   1.000
_cell.angle_alpha   90.00
_cell.angle_beta   90.00
_cell.angle_gamma   90.00
#
_symmetry.space_group_name_H-M   'P 1'
#
loop_
_entity.id
_entity.type
_entity.pdbx_description
1 polymer ?
#
loop_
_entity_poly.entity_id
_entity_poly.type
_entity_poly.pdbx_seq_one_letter_code
_entity_poly.pdbx_strand_id
1 'polypeptide(L)'
;LINAEVDKEEEEETKAGRDIDVLGFNVVSGRNVDERKLNSNTPNVLQIGSNWKIGTINSDHLSVASQEYTAQIYRNDGTRHSGPRTDFNPWTTLPTKSATGPIFGYKAVQIGLWRIKQINSQHLSISHKNGNVLRIFRSDGTVHGNVPAFNGWNTELGDPGCAYLSERYLQIGEWRIGEHNSQHLSVSHRAGYTAQIYRSDGIWHPGPRTDFNSWEIADGPVLQGSRNNCHLTFQNTYEG
;
A
#
# COMPACT_ATOMS: atom_id res chain seq x y z
N LEU A 1 -32.11 -26.20 68.20
CA LEU A 1 -30.91 -26.32 67.35
C LEU A 1 -30.76 -25.01 66.58
N ILE A 2 -29.75 -24.23 66.98
CA ILE A 2 -28.88 -23.33 66.16
C ILE A 2 -29.53 -22.15 65.39
N ASN A 3 -29.09 -20.94 65.76
CA ASN A 3 -29.20 -19.64 65.06
C ASN A 3 -28.45 -19.63 63.71
N ALA A 4 -28.87 -18.79 62.75
CA ALA A 4 -28.02 -17.75 62.15
C ALA A 4 -28.75 -16.98 61.02
N GLU A 5 -28.62 -15.66 61.05
CA GLU A 5 -28.89 -14.71 59.96
C GLU A 5 -28.07 -15.03 58.70
N VAL A 6 -28.64 -14.72 57.52
CA VAL A 6 -27.87 -14.37 56.33
C VAL A 6 -28.49 -13.13 55.69
N ASP A 7 -27.67 -12.09 55.65
CA ASP A 7 -27.82 -10.80 54.98
C ASP A 7 -27.58 -10.92 53.46
N LYS A 8 -28.25 -10.02 52.71
CA LYS A 8 -27.87 -9.39 51.43
C LYS A 8 -27.53 -10.24 50.19
N GLU A 9 -28.14 -9.89 49.05
CA GLU A 9 -27.49 -9.14 47.95
C GLU A 9 -28.49 -8.97 46.77
N GLU A 10 -28.64 -7.73 46.30
CA GLU A 10 -29.25 -7.41 45.01
C GLU A 10 -28.27 -7.80 43.90
N GLU A 11 -28.65 -8.74 43.03
CA GLU A 11 -27.92 -9.03 41.79
C GLU A 11 -28.37 -8.06 40.69
N GLU A 12 -27.52 -7.05 40.46
CA GLU A 12 -27.56 -6.16 39.30
C GLU A 12 -26.71 -6.79 38.18
N GLU A 13 -27.32 -7.54 37.27
CA GLU A 13 -26.61 -8.11 36.11
C GLU A 13 -26.36 -7.05 35.01
N THR A 14 -25.11 -6.57 35.02
CA THR A 14 -24.24 -6.14 33.91
C THR A 14 -24.86 -5.84 32.52
N LYS A 15 -24.89 -4.55 32.17
CA LYS A 15 -24.99 -4.05 30.79
C LYS A 15 -23.65 -3.42 30.37
N ALA A 16 -22.79 -4.20 29.74
CA ALA A 16 -21.56 -3.72 29.10
C ALA A 16 -21.38 -4.37 27.72
N GLY A 17 -22.31 -4.08 26.81
CA GLY A 17 -22.09 -4.28 25.38
C GLY A 17 -21.16 -3.17 24.87
N ARG A 18 -19.98 -3.54 24.40
CA ARG A 18 -19.08 -2.62 23.68
C ARG A 18 -19.75 -2.25 22.35
N ASP A 19 -20.01 -0.96 22.17
CA ASP A 19 -20.41 -0.39 20.89
C ASP A 19 -19.33 -0.67 19.84
N ILE A 20 -19.68 -1.50 18.87
CA ILE A 20 -18.97 -1.67 17.61
C ILE A 20 -19.45 -0.53 16.72
N ASP A 21 -18.56 0.43 16.42
CA ASP A 21 -18.79 1.47 15.41
C ASP A 21 -18.99 0.81 14.03
N VAL A 22 -20.24 0.50 13.71
CA VAL A 22 -20.67 0.20 12.35
C VAL A 22 -20.80 1.55 11.65
N LEU A 23 -19.75 1.97 10.93
CA LEU A 23 -19.80 3.15 10.08
C LEU A 23 -20.82 2.91 8.96
N GLY A 24 -22.01 3.50 9.15
CA GLY A 24 -23.11 3.49 8.20
C GLY A 24 -22.76 4.22 6.90
N PHE A 25 -23.06 3.56 5.78
CA PHE A 25 -23.15 4.18 4.47
C PHE A 25 -24.39 5.09 4.44
N ASN A 26 -24.18 6.41 4.37
CA ASN A 26 -25.26 7.36 4.08
C ASN A 26 -25.29 7.67 2.58
N VAL A 27 -26.35 7.21 1.91
CA VAL A 27 -26.81 7.75 0.63
C VAL A 27 -27.53 9.06 0.93
N VAL A 28 -27.06 10.19 0.39
CA VAL A 28 -27.80 11.46 0.48
C VAL A 28 -27.99 12.05 -0.91
N SER A 29 -29.26 12.09 -1.32
CA SER A 29 -29.78 12.88 -2.43
C SER A 29 -29.73 14.38 -2.10
N GLY A 30 -29.45 15.20 -3.11
CA GLY A 30 -29.20 16.63 -3.06
C GLY A 30 -29.89 17.47 -1.98
N ARG A 31 -29.05 18.18 -1.21
CA ARG A 31 -29.26 19.57 -0.75
C ARG A 31 -27.95 20.11 -0.15
N ASN A 32 -27.57 21.32 -0.59
CA ASN A 32 -26.48 22.19 -0.15
C ASN A 32 -25.54 21.62 0.92
N VAL A 33 -24.38 21.13 0.48
CA VAL A 33 -23.30 20.73 1.37
C VAL A 33 -22.72 21.98 1.99
N ASP A 34 -22.80 22.10 3.32
CA ASP A 34 -22.11 23.12 4.10
C ASP A 34 -20.60 22.96 3.87
N GLU A 35 -20.01 23.86 3.07
CA GLU A 35 -18.60 23.83 2.65
C GLU A 35 -17.61 23.94 3.83
N ARG A 36 -18.10 24.11 5.05
CA ARG A 36 -17.30 24.21 6.30
C ARG A 36 -16.99 22.87 6.99
N LYS A 37 -17.18 21.73 6.31
CA LYS A 37 -16.76 20.39 6.80
C LYS A 37 -15.81 19.58 5.89
N LEU A 38 -15.17 20.21 4.89
CA LEU A 38 -14.09 19.58 4.09
C LEU A 38 -12.69 20.01 4.59
N ASN A 39 -12.39 19.78 5.87
CA ASN A 39 -11.00 19.78 6.35
C ASN A 39 -10.38 18.40 6.07
N SER A 40 -10.22 18.11 4.80
CA SER A 40 -9.84 16.79 4.30
C SER A 40 -8.31 16.62 4.39
N ASN A 41 -7.84 16.02 5.50
CA ASN A 41 -6.44 16.02 5.94
C ASN A 41 -5.80 14.62 5.96
N THR A 42 -6.16 13.76 5.01
CA THR A 42 -5.68 12.38 4.96
C THR A 42 -4.26 12.33 4.36
N PRO A 43 -3.26 11.76 5.04
CA PRO A 43 -1.90 11.68 4.52
C PRO A 43 -1.80 10.82 3.25
N ASN A 44 -1.05 11.29 2.26
CA ASN A 44 -0.71 10.56 1.04
C ASN A 44 0.45 9.59 1.31
N VAL A 45 0.16 8.58 2.13
CA VAL A 45 1.09 7.53 2.55
C VAL A 45 0.38 6.19 2.66
N LEU A 46 1.05 5.14 2.22
CA LEU A 46 0.70 3.75 2.49
C LEU A 46 1.69 3.24 3.53
N GLN A 47 1.18 2.71 4.64
CA GLN A 47 1.99 1.91 5.55
C GLN A 47 1.86 0.44 5.16
N ILE A 48 2.98 -0.26 5.09
CA ILE A 48 3.08 -1.68 4.76
C ILE A 48 3.86 -2.35 5.87
N GLY A 49 3.19 -3.26 6.55
CA GLY A 49 3.66 -3.89 7.78
C GLY A 49 3.94 -2.89 8.89
N SER A 50 4.87 -3.26 9.74
CA SER A 50 5.25 -2.50 10.92
C SER A 50 6.31 -1.44 10.61
N ASN A 51 7.16 -1.67 9.61
CA ASN A 51 8.38 -0.89 9.44
C ASN A 51 8.35 0.01 8.20
N TRP A 52 7.50 -0.25 7.21
CA TRP A 52 7.63 0.39 5.90
C TRP A 52 6.53 1.37 5.55
N LYS A 53 6.92 2.47 4.90
CA LYS A 53 6.00 3.44 4.30
C LYS A 53 6.40 3.75 2.86
N ILE A 54 5.38 3.90 2.01
CA ILE A 54 5.49 4.52 0.69
C ILE A 54 4.66 5.79 0.73
N GLY A 55 5.28 6.95 0.59
CA GLY A 55 4.58 8.22 0.81
C GLY A 55 5.14 9.38 0.02
N THR A 56 4.28 10.37 -0.23
CA THR A 56 4.67 11.60 -0.92
C THR A 56 5.07 12.66 0.08
N ILE A 57 6.27 13.20 -0.06
CA ILE A 57 6.79 14.26 0.84
C ILE A 57 6.34 15.64 0.35
N ASN A 58 6.32 15.84 -0.97
CA ASN A 58 5.75 16.98 -1.66
C ASN A 58 5.26 16.52 -3.06
N SER A 59 4.84 17.44 -3.92
CA SER A 59 4.43 17.11 -5.30
C SER A 59 5.53 16.41 -6.11
N ASP A 60 6.78 16.65 -5.75
CA ASP A 60 7.95 16.27 -6.54
C ASP A 60 8.64 15.01 -6.02
N HIS A 61 8.31 14.53 -4.83
CA HIS A 61 9.02 13.43 -4.15
C HIS A 61 8.06 12.34 -3.65
N LEU A 62 8.28 11.12 -4.13
CA LEU A 62 7.73 9.89 -3.56
C LEU A 62 8.87 9.07 -2.94
N SER A 63 8.69 8.59 -1.72
CA SER A 63 9.72 7.87 -0.97
C SER A 63 9.26 6.48 -0.58
N VAL A 64 10.19 5.53 -0.56
CA VAL A 64 10.07 4.21 0.10
C VAL A 64 11.04 4.20 1.27
N ALA A 65 10.52 4.02 2.49
CA ALA A 65 11.33 4.16 3.70
C ALA A 65 10.94 3.15 4.79
N SER A 66 11.95 2.68 5.52
CA SER A 66 11.78 2.08 6.83
C SER A 66 11.58 3.17 7.89
N GLN A 67 11.27 2.81 9.14
CA GLN A 67 11.20 3.77 10.25
C GLN A 67 12.52 4.55 10.41
N GLU A 68 13.66 3.93 10.10
CA GLU A 68 14.98 4.52 10.28
C GLU A 68 15.49 5.27 9.04
N TYR A 69 15.33 4.67 7.85
CA TYR A 69 15.97 5.15 6.64
C TYR A 69 15.02 5.23 5.44
N THR A 70 15.18 6.27 4.64
CA THR A 70 14.69 6.34 3.27
C THR A 70 15.57 5.48 2.38
N ALA A 71 15.01 4.40 1.82
CA ALA A 71 15.72 3.49 0.95
C ALA A 71 15.76 3.97 -0.51
N GLN A 72 14.72 4.67 -0.94
CA GLN A 72 14.63 5.18 -2.30
C GLN A 72 13.74 6.42 -2.37
N ILE A 73 14.22 7.45 -3.06
CA ILE A 73 13.47 8.64 -3.43
C ILE A 73 13.28 8.65 -4.93
N TYR A 74 12.06 8.94 -5.35
CA TYR A 74 11.59 9.07 -6.72
C TYR A 74 11.23 10.53 -6.96
N ARG A 75 11.85 11.16 -7.97
CA ARG A 75 11.63 12.58 -8.29
C ARG A 75 10.86 12.78 -9.57
N ASN A 76 9.94 13.75 -9.56
CA ASN A 76 9.07 14.00 -10.71
C ASN A 76 9.83 14.44 -11.97
N ASP A 77 11.09 14.89 -11.86
CA ASP A 77 12.00 15.19 -12.96
C ASP A 77 12.61 13.92 -13.62
N GLY A 78 12.25 12.72 -13.14
CA GLY A 78 12.71 11.44 -13.67
C GLY A 78 13.97 10.89 -12.98
N THR A 79 14.59 11.68 -12.09
CA THR A 79 15.75 11.23 -11.32
C THR A 79 15.35 10.40 -10.09
N ARG A 80 16.35 9.74 -9.51
CA ARG A 80 16.19 8.83 -8.36
C ARG A 80 17.38 8.97 -7.43
N HIS A 81 17.13 8.96 -6.12
CA HIS A 81 18.19 8.93 -5.11
C HIS A 81 18.08 7.66 -4.28
N SER A 82 19.12 6.85 -4.29
CA SER A 82 19.22 5.68 -3.41
C SER A 82 19.55 6.12 -1.98
N GLY A 83 19.11 5.31 -1.03
CA GLY A 83 19.60 5.33 0.34
C GLY A 83 21.02 4.74 0.47
N PRO A 84 21.53 4.59 1.70
CA PRO A 84 20.85 4.95 2.95
C PRO A 84 20.72 6.46 3.10
N ARG A 85 19.51 6.93 3.46
CA ARG A 85 19.17 8.35 3.62
C ARG A 85 18.27 8.55 4.81
N THR A 86 18.32 9.72 5.44
CA THR A 86 17.43 10.10 6.55
C THR A 86 16.50 11.25 6.18
N ASP A 87 16.76 11.92 5.05
CA ASP A 87 15.91 12.94 4.45
C ASP A 87 14.76 12.31 3.64
N PHE A 88 13.70 13.09 3.41
CA PHE A 88 12.50 12.67 2.68
C PHE A 88 11.85 11.37 3.23
N ASN A 89 11.97 11.13 4.53
CA ASN A 89 11.41 9.96 5.19
C ASN A 89 9.96 10.24 5.63
N PRO A 90 8.92 9.52 5.14
CA PRO A 90 7.52 9.70 5.51
C PRO A 90 7.17 9.31 6.97
N TRP A 91 8.13 8.80 7.75
CA TRP A 91 8.00 8.62 9.20
C TRP A 91 8.29 9.90 9.99
N THR A 92 9.31 10.65 9.58
CA THR A 92 9.80 11.83 10.31
C THR A 92 9.45 13.15 9.62
N THR A 93 9.21 13.11 8.32
CA THR A 93 8.76 14.25 7.50
C THR A 93 7.27 14.09 7.22
N LEU A 94 6.49 15.13 7.51
CA LEU A 94 5.04 15.12 7.27
C LEU A 94 4.74 14.86 5.79
N PRO A 95 4.09 13.74 5.43
CA PRO A 95 3.66 13.53 4.06
C PRO A 95 2.66 14.60 3.64
N THR A 96 2.56 14.85 2.32
CA THR A 96 1.47 15.68 1.81
C THR A 96 0.12 15.10 2.20
N LYS A 97 -0.89 15.95 2.35
CA LYS A 97 -2.25 15.54 2.64
C LYS A 97 -3.13 15.79 1.43
N SER A 98 -4.13 14.95 1.25
CA SER A 98 -5.18 15.16 0.25
C SER A 98 -6.53 14.82 0.85
N ALA A 99 -7.59 15.06 0.08
CA ALA A 99 -8.93 14.86 0.59
C ALA A 99 -9.24 13.41 0.95
N THR A 100 -8.65 12.48 0.19
CA THR A 100 -8.94 11.05 0.28
C THR A 100 -7.72 10.22 0.69
N GLY A 101 -6.50 10.78 0.68
CA GLY A 101 -5.27 10.01 0.79
C GLY A 101 -5.02 9.16 -0.47
N PRO A 102 -4.33 8.01 -0.35
CA PRO A 102 -4.16 7.06 -1.46
C PRO A 102 -5.50 6.56 -2.01
N ILE A 103 -5.64 6.52 -3.35
CA ILE A 103 -6.84 6.06 -4.05
C ILE A 103 -6.51 4.78 -4.81
N PHE A 104 -7.31 3.74 -4.63
CA PHE A 104 -7.18 2.47 -5.34
C PHE A 104 -8.01 2.46 -6.61
N GLY A 105 -7.43 1.99 -7.70
CA GLY A 105 -8.10 1.80 -9.00
C GLY A 105 -8.01 0.37 -9.48
N TYR A 106 -8.19 0.16 -10.78
CA TYR A 106 -8.02 -1.16 -11.38
C TYR A 106 -6.53 -1.46 -11.58
N LYS A 107 -6.01 -2.43 -10.81
CA LYS A 107 -4.59 -2.81 -10.77
C LYS A 107 -3.65 -1.60 -10.64
N ALA A 108 -4.06 -0.64 -9.82
CA ALA A 108 -3.33 0.60 -9.60
C ALA A 108 -3.61 1.18 -8.21
N VAL A 109 -2.63 1.91 -7.69
CA VAL A 109 -2.83 2.86 -6.57
C VAL A 109 -2.26 4.21 -6.96
N GLN A 110 -3.01 5.27 -6.67
CA GLN A 110 -2.61 6.65 -6.84
C GLN A 110 -2.32 7.29 -5.48
N ILE A 111 -1.15 7.90 -5.33
CA ILE A 111 -0.71 8.57 -4.11
C ILE A 111 -0.34 10.01 -4.51
N GLY A 112 -1.24 10.97 -4.29
CA GLY A 112 -1.09 12.31 -4.84
C GLY A 112 -0.96 12.31 -6.36
N LEU A 113 0.17 12.82 -6.88
CA LEU A 113 0.49 12.87 -8.32
C LEU A 113 1.25 11.63 -8.85
N TRP A 114 1.37 10.60 -8.02
CA TRP A 114 2.11 9.38 -8.32
C TRP A 114 1.16 8.21 -8.55
N ARG A 115 1.53 7.30 -9.46
CA ARG A 115 0.84 6.02 -9.65
C ARG A 115 1.82 4.86 -9.61
N ILE A 116 1.44 3.84 -8.83
CA ILE A 116 2.01 2.50 -8.92
C ILE A 116 0.96 1.65 -9.65
N LYS A 117 1.28 1.16 -10.85
CA LYS A 117 0.28 0.50 -11.71
C LYS A 117 0.87 -0.69 -12.45
N GLN A 118 0.13 -1.79 -12.48
CA GLN A 118 0.40 -2.89 -13.40
C GLN A 118 -0.06 -2.48 -14.80
N ILE A 119 0.88 -2.43 -15.74
CA ILE A 119 0.61 -2.05 -17.13
C ILE A 119 0.11 -3.26 -17.93
N ASN A 120 0.71 -4.41 -17.70
CA ASN A 120 0.28 -5.73 -18.20
C ASN A 120 0.82 -6.81 -17.24
N SER A 121 0.61 -8.09 -17.51
CA SER A 121 1.10 -9.18 -16.64
C SER A 121 2.60 -9.10 -16.35
N GLN A 122 3.38 -8.62 -17.32
CA GLN A 122 4.83 -8.60 -17.22
C GLN A 122 5.42 -7.34 -16.59
N HIS A 123 4.64 -6.26 -16.40
CA HIS A 123 5.19 -4.94 -16.03
C HIS A 123 4.40 -4.24 -14.93
N LEU A 124 5.08 -3.87 -13.85
CA LEU A 124 4.64 -2.90 -12.86
C LEU A 124 5.47 -1.62 -13.00
N SER A 125 4.83 -0.46 -12.88
CA SER A 125 5.51 0.84 -12.99
C SER A 125 5.30 1.72 -11.77
N ILE A 126 6.27 2.59 -11.49
CA ILE A 126 6.11 3.79 -10.66
C ILE A 126 6.27 4.99 -11.58
N SER A 127 5.22 5.81 -11.68
CA SER A 127 5.13 6.93 -12.63
C SER A 127 4.54 8.18 -12.00
N HIS A 128 4.94 9.34 -12.51
CA HIS A 128 4.41 10.63 -12.12
C HIS A 128 3.46 11.18 -13.19
N LYS A 129 2.50 12.02 -12.76
CA LYS A 129 1.46 12.60 -13.64
C LYS A 129 2.02 13.37 -14.84
N ASN A 130 3.23 13.91 -14.72
CA ASN A 130 3.87 14.69 -15.78
C ASN A 130 4.48 13.86 -16.93
N GLY A 131 4.37 12.52 -16.89
CA GLY A 131 4.88 11.67 -17.98
C GLY A 131 6.01 10.73 -17.57
N ASN A 132 6.74 11.06 -16.50
CA ASN A 132 7.96 10.33 -16.16
C ASN A 132 7.68 8.96 -15.54
N VAL A 133 8.40 7.94 -16.04
CA VAL A 133 8.35 6.55 -15.55
C VAL A 133 9.64 6.22 -14.84
N LEU A 134 9.63 6.24 -13.51
CA LEU A 134 10.87 6.22 -12.73
C LEU A 134 11.36 4.81 -12.48
N ARG A 135 10.44 3.83 -12.44
CA ARG A 135 10.80 2.43 -12.25
C ARG A 135 9.83 1.55 -13.01
N ILE A 136 10.37 0.52 -13.64
CA ILE A 136 9.63 -0.55 -14.29
C ILE A 136 10.17 -1.85 -13.70
N PHE A 137 9.32 -2.59 -13.00
CA PHE A 137 9.63 -3.93 -12.52
C PHE A 137 9.06 -4.93 -13.53
N ARG A 138 9.86 -5.94 -13.89
CA ARG A 138 9.48 -6.97 -14.85
C ARG A 138 9.23 -8.31 -14.18
N SER A 139 8.29 -9.08 -14.70
CA SER A 139 7.89 -10.38 -14.13
C SER A 139 9.04 -11.40 -14.08
N ASP A 140 10.11 -11.17 -14.86
CA ASP A 140 11.38 -11.91 -14.85
C ASP A 140 12.34 -11.48 -13.71
N GLY A 141 11.93 -10.54 -12.85
CA GLY A 141 12.72 -10.01 -11.74
C GLY A 141 13.68 -8.88 -12.10
N THR A 142 13.80 -8.48 -13.37
CA THR A 142 14.66 -7.35 -13.75
C THR A 142 13.99 -6.00 -13.49
N VAL A 143 14.80 -4.95 -13.37
CA VAL A 143 14.32 -3.58 -13.12
C VAL A 143 14.89 -2.60 -14.13
N HIS A 144 14.00 -1.78 -14.70
CA HIS A 144 14.30 -0.82 -15.77
C HIS A 144 13.76 0.57 -15.39
N GLY A 145 14.01 1.57 -16.24
CA GLY A 145 13.51 2.92 -16.03
C GLY A 145 13.26 3.67 -17.32
N ASN A 146 12.44 4.70 -17.21
CA ASN A 146 12.14 5.75 -18.17
C ASN A 146 11.76 5.31 -19.60
N VAL A 147 10.74 4.46 -19.70
CA VAL A 147 10.08 4.14 -20.97
C VAL A 147 8.64 4.65 -20.94
N PRO A 148 8.27 5.69 -21.72
CA PRO A 148 6.97 6.37 -21.63
C PRO A 148 5.74 5.46 -21.84
N ALA A 149 5.89 4.38 -22.62
CA ALA A 149 4.80 3.41 -22.86
C ALA A 149 4.31 2.73 -21.56
N PHE A 150 5.16 2.65 -20.53
CA PHE A 150 4.83 2.07 -19.23
C PHE A 150 4.36 3.10 -18.20
N ASN A 151 3.89 4.27 -18.64
CA ASN A 151 3.34 5.26 -17.73
C ASN A 151 1.93 4.86 -17.26
N GLY A 152 1.74 4.78 -15.93
CA GLY A 152 0.46 4.47 -15.30
C GLY A 152 -0.63 5.54 -15.48
N TRP A 153 -0.28 6.69 -16.05
CA TRP A 153 -1.21 7.77 -16.41
C TRP A 153 -1.71 7.69 -17.86
N ASN A 154 -1.16 6.79 -18.69
CA ASN A 154 -1.63 6.59 -20.07
C ASN A 154 -3.06 6.02 -20.15
N THR A 155 -3.58 5.55 -19.03
CA THR A 155 -4.96 5.06 -18.90
C THR A 155 -5.58 5.65 -17.63
N GLU A 156 -6.90 5.68 -17.58
CA GLU A 156 -7.62 6.09 -16.39
C GLU A 156 -7.26 5.20 -15.18
N LEU A 157 -7.54 5.72 -13.97
CA LEU A 157 -7.31 4.95 -12.75
C LEU A 157 -8.22 3.72 -12.70
N GLY A 158 -9.45 3.84 -13.24
CA GLY A 158 -10.48 2.82 -13.23
C GLY A 158 -11.12 2.61 -11.86
N ASP A 159 -12.23 1.87 -11.81
CA ASP A 159 -12.87 1.50 -10.56
C ASP A 159 -11.96 0.59 -9.71
N PRO A 160 -12.04 0.66 -8.37
CA PRO A 160 -11.23 -0.18 -7.49
C PRO A 160 -11.37 -1.66 -7.82
N GLY A 161 -10.28 -2.31 -8.21
CA GLY A 161 -10.30 -3.74 -8.54
C GLY A 161 -8.91 -4.33 -8.67
N CYS A 162 -8.71 -5.51 -8.10
CA CYS A 162 -7.44 -6.24 -8.09
C CYS A 162 -6.26 -5.37 -7.63
N ALA A 163 -6.52 -4.45 -6.69
CA ALA A 163 -5.53 -3.62 -6.04
C ALA A 163 -6.01 -3.36 -4.61
N TYR A 164 -5.23 -3.78 -3.62
CA TYR A 164 -5.63 -3.66 -2.23
C TYR A 164 -4.42 -3.65 -1.29
N LEU A 165 -4.60 -3.00 -0.14
CA LEU A 165 -3.66 -3.02 0.96
C LEU A 165 -4.11 -4.05 2.00
N SER A 166 -3.18 -4.90 2.43
CA SER A 166 -3.29 -5.68 3.65
C SER A 166 -2.35 -5.09 4.71
N GLU A 167 -2.35 -5.68 5.91
CA GLU A 167 -1.38 -5.30 6.94
C GLU A 167 0.06 -5.41 6.45
N ARG A 168 0.43 -6.45 5.69
CA ARG A 168 1.83 -6.73 5.35
C ARG A 168 2.23 -6.48 3.90
N TYR A 169 1.28 -6.23 3.02
CA TYR A 169 1.58 -6.01 1.61
C TYR A 169 0.51 -5.16 0.92
N LEU A 170 0.95 -4.40 -0.08
CA LEU A 170 0.14 -3.83 -1.13
C LEU A 170 0.15 -4.79 -2.32
N GLN A 171 -1.02 -5.34 -2.69
CA GLN A 171 -1.17 -6.13 -3.91
C GLN A 171 -1.70 -5.25 -5.04
N ILE A 172 -1.11 -5.39 -6.23
CA ILE A 172 -1.50 -4.72 -7.47
C ILE A 172 -1.46 -5.77 -8.58
N GLY A 173 -2.61 -6.36 -8.87
CA GLY A 173 -2.72 -7.47 -9.80
C GLY A 173 -1.84 -8.65 -9.43
N GLU A 174 -0.89 -8.96 -10.31
CA GLU A 174 0.08 -10.06 -10.19
C GLU A 174 1.34 -9.67 -9.40
N TRP A 175 1.35 -8.47 -8.84
CA TRP A 175 2.46 -7.89 -8.10
C TRP A 175 2.11 -7.68 -6.63
N ARG A 176 3.11 -7.85 -5.76
CA ARG A 176 3.05 -7.46 -4.36
C ARG A 176 4.23 -6.57 -4.01
N ILE A 177 3.96 -5.49 -3.29
CA ILE A 177 4.97 -4.75 -2.52
C ILE A 177 4.73 -5.09 -1.06
N GLY A 178 5.60 -5.89 -0.43
CA GLY A 178 5.30 -6.46 0.88
C GLY A 178 6.49 -6.56 1.83
N GLU A 179 6.22 -6.34 3.11
CA GLU A 179 7.19 -6.52 4.20
C GLU A 179 7.32 -8.02 4.46
N HIS A 180 8.39 -8.64 3.95
CA HIS A 180 8.67 -10.08 4.15
C HIS A 180 9.07 -10.36 5.61
N ASN A 181 9.79 -9.42 6.19
CA ASN A 181 10.06 -9.29 7.63
C ASN A 181 10.41 -7.82 7.91
N SER A 182 10.59 -7.45 9.18
CA SER A 182 10.87 -6.06 9.57
C SER A 182 12.09 -5.47 8.87
N GLN A 183 13.05 -6.29 8.44
CA GLN A 183 14.26 -5.83 7.74
C GLN A 183 14.11 -5.73 6.23
N HIS A 184 13.07 -6.31 5.60
CA HIS A 184 12.98 -6.45 4.14
C HIS A 184 11.60 -6.12 3.60
N LEU A 185 11.52 -5.11 2.72
CA LEU A 185 10.37 -4.84 1.86
C LEU A 185 10.70 -5.22 0.43
N SER A 186 9.87 -6.02 -0.22
CA SER A 186 10.13 -6.55 -1.55
C SER A 186 9.08 -6.14 -2.56
N VAL A 187 9.48 -5.91 -3.81
CA VAL A 187 8.58 -5.81 -4.97
C VAL A 187 8.67 -7.14 -5.72
N SER A 188 7.61 -7.93 -5.68
CA SER A 188 7.60 -9.33 -6.12
C SER A 188 6.49 -9.60 -7.12
N HIS A 189 6.77 -10.44 -8.10
CA HIS A 189 5.79 -10.95 -9.04
C HIS A 189 5.38 -12.38 -8.65
N ARG A 190 4.12 -12.74 -8.91
CA ARG A 190 3.58 -14.07 -8.55
C ARG A 190 4.25 -15.24 -9.27
N ALA A 191 5.00 -14.98 -10.34
CA ALA A 191 5.78 -15.99 -11.05
C ALA A 191 7.07 -16.41 -10.30
N GLY A 192 7.22 -16.04 -9.03
CA GLY A 192 8.34 -16.47 -8.19
C GLY A 192 9.52 -15.50 -8.13
N TYR A 193 9.51 -14.42 -8.91
CA TYR A 193 10.61 -13.45 -8.92
C TYR A 193 10.39 -12.25 -8.00
N THR A 194 11.43 -11.90 -7.25
CA THR A 194 11.58 -10.63 -6.53
C THR A 194 12.38 -9.68 -7.41
N ALA A 195 11.76 -8.57 -7.81
CA ALA A 195 12.39 -7.57 -8.68
C ALA A 195 13.26 -6.58 -7.90
N GLN A 196 12.92 -6.32 -6.64
CA GLN A 196 13.60 -5.32 -5.82
C GLN A 196 13.42 -5.66 -4.35
N ILE A 197 14.49 -5.57 -3.57
CA ILE A 197 14.45 -5.66 -2.11
C ILE A 197 14.95 -4.33 -1.55
N TYR A 198 14.20 -3.72 -0.65
CA TYR A 198 14.62 -2.62 0.21
C TYR A 198 14.94 -3.19 1.59
N ARG A 199 16.09 -2.83 2.14
CA ARG A 199 16.53 -3.21 3.48
C ARG A 199 16.27 -2.07 4.46
N SER A 200 15.95 -2.42 5.71
CA SER A 200 15.61 -1.42 6.74
C SER A 200 16.76 -0.45 7.04
N ASP A 201 18.00 -0.80 6.72
CA ASP A 201 19.18 0.06 6.77
C ASP A 201 19.27 1.07 5.62
N GLY A 202 18.28 1.12 4.72
CA GLY A 202 18.20 2.07 3.61
C GLY A 202 18.91 1.62 2.33
N ILE A 203 19.56 0.46 2.32
CA ILE A 203 20.14 -0.12 1.09
C ILE A 203 19.05 -0.83 0.29
N TRP A 204 19.17 -0.88 -1.03
CA TRP A 204 18.33 -1.73 -1.86
C TRP A 204 19.15 -2.65 -2.77
N HIS A 205 18.57 -3.80 -3.11
CA HIS A 205 19.14 -4.79 -4.02
C HIS A 205 18.22 -4.97 -5.24
N PRO A 206 18.73 -4.86 -6.47
CA PRO A 206 17.96 -5.23 -7.65
C PRO A 206 17.84 -6.75 -7.74
N GLY A 207 16.79 -7.19 -8.40
CA GLY A 207 16.67 -8.53 -8.98
C GLY A 207 17.44 -8.66 -10.31
N PRO A 208 17.30 -9.81 -11.00
CA PRO A 208 16.36 -10.88 -10.68
C PRO A 208 16.78 -11.67 -9.45
N ARG A 209 15.81 -11.95 -8.58
CA ARG A 209 15.98 -12.70 -7.32
C ARG A 209 14.78 -13.60 -7.11
N THR A 210 14.93 -14.61 -6.26
CA THR A 210 13.84 -15.53 -5.86
C THR A 210 13.68 -15.61 -4.35
N ASP A 211 14.54 -14.92 -3.58
CA ASP A 211 14.46 -14.77 -2.14
C ASP A 211 13.57 -13.58 -1.74
N PHE A 212 13.08 -13.60 -0.50
CA PHE A 212 12.21 -12.57 0.10
C PHE A 212 10.97 -12.23 -0.74
N ASN A 213 10.37 -13.23 -1.40
CA ASN A 213 9.23 -13.01 -2.27
C ASN A 213 7.96 -12.74 -1.44
N SER A 214 7.32 -11.59 -1.66
CA SER A 214 6.12 -11.20 -0.91
C SER A 214 4.87 -12.06 -1.19
N TRP A 215 4.92 -12.96 -2.17
CA TRP A 215 3.88 -13.97 -2.39
C TRP A 215 3.95 -15.15 -1.41
N GLU A 216 5.07 -15.31 -0.69
CA GLU A 216 5.20 -16.27 0.42
C GLU A 216 4.49 -15.78 1.69
N ILE A 217 4.11 -14.49 1.74
CA ILE A 217 3.35 -13.92 2.85
C ILE A 217 1.90 -14.41 2.76
N ALA A 218 1.43 -15.01 3.86
CA ALA A 218 0.05 -15.45 3.99
C ALA A 218 -0.94 -14.31 3.74
N ASP A 219 -2.11 -14.67 3.21
CA ASP A 219 -3.16 -13.70 2.94
C ASP A 219 -3.73 -13.10 4.23
N GLY A 220 -3.87 -11.78 4.23
CA GLY A 220 -4.47 -11.01 5.32
C GLY A 220 -5.78 -10.33 4.92
N PRO A 221 -6.46 -9.71 5.91
CA PRO A 221 -7.64 -8.90 5.65
C PRO A 221 -7.31 -7.72 4.72
N VAL A 222 -8.31 -7.29 3.96
CA VAL A 222 -8.21 -6.09 3.12
C VAL A 222 -8.47 -4.87 3.99
N LEU A 223 -7.49 -3.99 4.12
CA LEU A 223 -7.59 -2.74 4.85
C LEU A 223 -8.13 -1.61 3.96
N GLN A 224 -7.72 -1.59 2.69
CA GLN A 224 -8.14 -0.60 1.68
C GLN A 224 -8.09 -1.22 0.27
N GLY A 225 -8.89 -0.69 -0.66
CA GLY A 225 -8.96 -1.19 -2.03
C GLY A 225 -9.92 -2.38 -2.20
N SER A 226 -9.68 -3.21 -3.21
CA SER A 226 -10.60 -4.31 -3.56
C SER A 226 -9.90 -5.53 -4.15
N ARG A 227 -10.37 -6.72 -3.76
CA ARG A 227 -10.03 -8.02 -4.38
C ARG A 227 -10.89 -8.32 -5.62
N ASN A 228 -11.94 -7.53 -5.89
CA ASN A 228 -12.85 -7.80 -6.99
C ASN A 228 -12.15 -7.68 -8.35
N ASN A 229 -12.68 -8.39 -9.35
CA ASN A 229 -12.17 -8.42 -10.73
C ASN A 229 -10.69 -8.82 -10.81
N CYS A 230 -10.22 -9.60 -9.83
CA CYS A 230 -8.86 -10.10 -9.75
C CYS A 230 -8.79 -11.52 -10.32
N HIS A 231 -8.99 -11.63 -11.64
CA HIS A 231 -8.77 -12.87 -12.38
C HIS A 231 -7.27 -13.07 -12.59
N LEU A 232 -6.58 -13.52 -11.53
CA LEU A 232 -5.20 -13.98 -11.64
C LEU A 232 -5.25 -15.33 -12.36
N THR A 233 -4.79 -15.40 -13.61
CA THR A 233 -4.73 -16.68 -14.33
C THR A 233 -3.72 -17.58 -13.65
N PHE A 234 -4.17 -18.54 -12.85
CA PHE A 234 -3.33 -19.63 -12.33
C PHE A 234 -2.79 -20.43 -13.52
N GLN A 235 -1.51 -20.25 -13.86
CA GLN A 235 -0.78 -21.38 -14.43
C GLN A 235 -0.38 -22.23 -13.23
N ASN A 236 -1.26 -23.17 -12.86
CA ASN A 236 -0.84 -24.32 -12.11
C ASN A 236 0.15 -25.08 -13.00
N THR A 237 1.44 -24.92 -12.76
CA THR A 237 2.41 -25.95 -13.16
C THR A 237 2.55 -26.89 -11.98
N TYR A 238 1.64 -27.85 -11.92
CA TYR A 238 1.91 -29.13 -11.27
C TYR A 238 1.81 -30.23 -12.34
N GLU A 239 2.82 -31.10 -12.29
CA GLU A 239 2.93 -32.44 -12.88
C GLU A 239 3.59 -32.56 -14.27
N GLY A 240 4.80 -33.10 -14.22
CA GLY A 240 5.64 -33.65 -15.28
C GLY A 240 6.87 -34.27 -14.63
#